data_AF-A0A3P8PD11-F1
#
_entry.id   AF-A0A3P8PD11-F1
#
_cell.length_a   1.000
_cell.length_b   1.000
_cell.length_c   1.000
_cell.angle_alpha   90.00
_cell.angle_beta   90.00
_cell.angle_gamma   90.00
#
_symmetry.space_group_name_H-M   'P 1'
#
loop_
_entity.id
_entity.type
_entity.pdbx_description
1 polymer ?
#
loop_
_entity_poly.entity_id
_entity_poly.type
_entity_poly.pdbx_seq_one_letter_code
_entity_poly.pdbx_strand_id
1 'polypeptide(L)'
;MSARILLLLRFMLWFLVLSDQQVEVTVREGSQSVILPCNTTSDLPEDSTVEWTRSDLGLITVHEYSNRNDELMTQDEVYRDRTKMNEDLLRTGDLSLTLKHPTVKDTGRYICTIYRDKDILTQKVVLQVKGQCCKLRSEVSFLDTGHRSEIFFMLLHRTISILVSAHFSNLFSPLCDTPAGDQTLVCGSIKRNSVNL
;
A
#
# COMPACT_ATOMS: atom_id res chain seq x y z
N MET A 1 29.70 -7.38 31.97
CA MET A 1 28.79 -6.35 31.41
C MET A 1 28.16 -5.59 32.56
N SER A 2 28.14 -4.26 32.53
CA SER A 2 27.63 -3.42 33.64
C SER A 2 26.10 -3.48 33.72
N ALA A 3 25.54 -3.51 34.94
CA ALA A 3 24.09 -3.43 35.16
C ALA A 3 23.46 -2.18 34.51
N ARG A 4 24.23 -1.09 34.39
CA ARG A 4 23.83 0.13 33.68
C ARG A 4 23.66 -0.11 32.18
N ILE A 5 24.54 -0.90 31.58
CA ILE A 5 24.44 -1.26 30.15
C ILE A 5 23.23 -2.16 29.93
N LEU A 6 22.97 -3.11 30.83
CA LEU A 6 21.79 -3.99 30.72
C LEU A 6 20.48 -3.20 30.84
N LEU A 7 20.41 -2.20 31.73
CA LEU A 7 19.24 -1.32 31.87
C LEU A 7 19.02 -0.45 30.62
N LEU A 8 20.09 0.12 30.06
CA LEU A 8 20.01 0.90 28.82
C LEU A 8 19.58 0.03 27.63
N LEU A 9 20.09 -1.20 27.53
CA LEU A 9 19.66 -2.14 26.50
C LEU A 9 18.18 -2.51 26.66
N ARG A 10 17.69 -2.75 27.87
CA ARG A 10 16.27 -3.02 28.13
C ARG A 10 15.38 -1.82 27.83
N PHE A 11 15.83 -0.60 28.14
CA PHE A 11 15.11 0.63 27.81
C PHE A 11 15.10 0.89 26.30
N MET A 12 16.21 0.68 25.60
CA MET A 12 16.29 0.78 24.13
C MET A 12 15.44 -0.30 23.45
N LEU A 13 15.46 -1.53 23.94
CA LEU A 13 14.56 -2.60 23.48
C LEU A 13 13.10 -2.24 23.73
N TRP A 14 12.76 -1.64 24.88
CA TRP A 14 11.41 -1.16 25.16
C TRP A 14 11.00 0.00 24.26
N PHE A 15 11.91 0.95 23.98
CA PHE A 15 11.70 2.07 23.06
C PHE A 15 11.55 1.61 21.60
N LEU A 16 12.32 0.59 21.19
CA LEU A 16 12.20 -0.06 19.88
C LEU A 16 10.88 -0.85 19.76
N VAL A 17 10.37 -1.41 20.86
CA VAL A 17 9.07 -2.10 20.91
C VAL A 17 7.89 -1.11 20.94
N LEU A 18 8.09 0.12 21.44
CA LEU A 18 7.17 1.27 21.34
C LEU A 18 7.17 1.93 19.95
N SER A 19 7.60 1.22 18.90
CA SER A 19 7.48 1.68 17.52
C SER A 19 6.02 1.61 17.07
N ASP A 20 5.57 2.62 16.32
CA ASP A 20 4.20 2.85 15.82
C ASP A 20 3.50 1.54 15.42
N GLN A 21 2.49 1.10 16.19
CA GLN A 21 1.78 -0.15 15.93
C GLN A 21 0.90 0.02 14.68
N GLN A 22 1.44 -0.31 13.52
CA GLN A 22 0.73 -0.29 12.24
C GLN A 22 0.53 -1.71 11.69
N VAL A 23 -0.65 -1.98 11.13
CA VAL A 23 -0.97 -3.24 10.47
C VAL A 23 -0.66 -3.12 8.98
N GLU A 24 0.04 -4.07 8.39
CA GLU A 24 0.30 -4.10 6.95
C GLU A 24 -0.65 -5.09 6.24
N VAL A 25 -1.30 -4.61 5.18
CA VAL A 25 -2.21 -5.41 4.33
C VAL A 25 -1.70 -5.35 2.91
N THR A 26 -1.44 -6.51 2.30
CA THR A 26 -1.02 -6.60 0.89
C THR A 26 -2.11 -7.27 0.07
N VAL A 27 -2.44 -6.68 -1.09
CA VAL A 27 -3.39 -7.23 -2.05
C VAL A 27 -2.87 -7.06 -3.47
N ARG A 28 -3.32 -7.91 -4.40
CA ARG A 28 -2.99 -7.78 -5.83
C ARG A 28 -4.05 -6.93 -6.54
N GLU A 29 -3.60 -6.11 -7.47
CA GLU A 29 -4.49 -5.39 -8.37
C GLU A 29 -5.35 -6.37 -9.20
N GLY A 30 -6.64 -6.04 -9.34
CA GLY A 30 -7.66 -6.91 -9.94
C GLY A 30 -8.41 -7.78 -8.93
N SER A 31 -8.06 -7.73 -7.64
CA SER A 31 -8.88 -8.34 -6.59
C SER A 31 -10.25 -7.65 -6.50
N GLN A 32 -11.30 -8.40 -6.15
CA GLN A 32 -12.64 -7.82 -6.00
C GLN A 32 -12.73 -6.85 -4.81
N SER A 33 -12.04 -7.15 -3.71
CA SER A 33 -11.98 -6.29 -2.53
C SER A 33 -10.77 -6.61 -1.65
N VAL A 34 -10.47 -5.70 -0.73
CA VAL A 34 -9.54 -5.87 0.38
C VAL A 34 -10.19 -5.36 1.67
N ILE A 35 -9.85 -5.97 2.81
CA ILE A 35 -10.33 -5.55 4.13
C ILE A 35 -9.17 -4.90 4.88
N LEU A 36 -9.39 -3.66 5.34
CA LEU A 36 -8.49 -2.98 6.25
C LEU A 36 -8.99 -3.21 7.68
N PRO A 37 -8.24 -3.93 8.53
CA PRO A 37 -8.72 -4.31 9.84
C PRO A 37 -8.77 -3.10 10.78
N CYS A 38 -9.89 -2.93 11.47
CA CYS A 38 -9.99 -2.07 12.63
C CYS A 38 -10.96 -2.67 13.63
N ASN A 39 -10.50 -2.93 14.86
CA ASN A 39 -11.31 -3.57 15.88
C ASN A 39 -11.21 -2.81 17.19
N THR A 40 -12.30 -2.82 17.95
CA THR A 40 -12.36 -2.30 19.31
C THR A 40 -13.03 -3.32 20.23
N THR A 41 -13.04 -3.05 21.54
CA THR A 41 -13.85 -3.82 22.48
C THR A 41 -15.31 -3.74 22.08
N SER A 42 -16.03 -4.87 22.11
CA SER A 42 -17.47 -4.90 21.87
C SER A 42 -18.21 -3.95 22.83
N ASP A 43 -19.34 -3.40 22.36
CA ASP A 43 -20.20 -2.40 23.02
C ASP A 43 -19.72 -0.95 22.90
N LEU A 44 -19.66 -0.44 21.66
CA LEU A 44 -19.52 1.01 21.45
C LEU A 44 -20.83 1.73 21.79
N PRO A 45 -20.78 2.90 22.47
CA PRO A 45 -21.93 3.77 22.65
C PRO A 45 -22.65 4.08 21.33
N GLU A 46 -23.97 4.22 21.39
CA GLU A 46 -24.81 4.49 20.22
C GLU A 46 -24.42 5.79 19.49
N ASP A 47 -23.84 6.74 20.19
CA ASP A 47 -23.42 8.03 19.66
C ASP A 47 -21.95 8.06 19.19
N SER A 48 -21.32 6.89 19.06
CA SER A 48 -19.95 6.76 18.55
C SER A 48 -19.86 7.08 17.06
N THR A 49 -18.74 7.68 16.67
CA THR A 49 -18.39 7.96 15.27
C THR A 49 -17.13 7.20 14.90
N VAL A 50 -17.10 6.64 13.70
CA VAL A 50 -15.92 5.95 13.16
C VAL A 50 -15.53 6.56 11.83
N GLU A 51 -14.29 7.03 11.74
CA GLU A 51 -13.76 7.67 10.55
C GLU A 51 -12.57 6.89 10.00
N TRP A 52 -12.57 6.63 8.70
CA TRP A 52 -11.41 6.15 7.97
C TRP A 52 -10.84 7.29 7.13
N THR A 53 -9.57 7.63 7.35
CA THR A 53 -8.85 8.66 6.59
C THR A 53 -7.58 8.13 5.95
N ARG A 54 -7.10 8.81 4.90
CA ARG A 54 -5.77 8.57 4.31
C ARG A 54 -4.81 9.70 4.63
N SER A 55 -3.77 9.38 5.39
CA SER A 55 -2.78 10.36 5.86
C SER A 55 -1.73 10.77 4.83
N ASP A 56 -1.53 9.97 3.77
CA ASP A 56 -0.52 10.23 2.76
C ASP A 56 -0.93 11.27 1.71
N LEU A 57 -2.23 11.60 1.64
CA LEU A 57 -2.81 12.56 0.70
C LEU A 57 -3.39 13.81 1.39
N GLY A 58 -2.92 14.13 2.61
CA GLY A 58 -3.39 15.30 3.36
C GLY A 58 -4.66 15.05 4.18
N LEU A 59 -4.86 13.82 4.68
CA LEU A 59 -6.00 13.40 5.51
C LEU A 59 -7.35 13.51 4.78
N ILE A 60 -7.47 12.80 3.65
CA ILE A 60 -8.75 12.68 2.94
C ILE A 60 -9.67 11.65 3.61
N THR A 61 -10.97 11.94 3.68
CA THR A 61 -11.98 11.03 4.26
C THR A 61 -12.31 9.92 3.26
N VAL A 62 -11.98 8.68 3.64
CA VAL A 62 -12.22 7.47 2.86
C VAL A 62 -13.61 6.93 3.13
N HIS A 63 -14.04 6.91 4.39
CA HIS A 63 -15.36 6.47 4.80
C HIS A 63 -15.66 7.00 6.20
N GLU A 64 -16.93 7.24 6.50
CA GLU A 64 -17.35 7.60 7.84
C GLU A 64 -18.65 6.89 8.17
N TYR A 65 -18.74 6.44 9.41
CA TYR A 65 -19.96 5.99 10.05
C TYR A 65 -20.30 6.92 11.21
N SER A 66 -21.50 7.48 11.18
CA SER A 66 -22.11 8.22 12.29
C SER A 66 -23.56 7.78 12.43
N ASN A 67 -23.95 7.35 13.63
CA ASN A 67 -25.35 7.07 13.93
C ASN A 67 -26.16 8.35 14.20
N ARG A 68 -25.48 9.48 14.45
CA ARG A 68 -26.14 10.78 14.49
C ARG A 68 -26.50 11.13 13.06
N ASN A 69 -27.80 11.13 12.76
CA ASN A 69 -28.42 11.43 11.47
C ASN A 69 -28.21 12.89 10.99
N ASP A 70 -27.20 13.56 11.56
CA ASP A 70 -26.67 14.85 11.15
C ASP A 70 -25.76 14.60 9.95
N GLU A 71 -26.38 14.34 8.80
CA GLU A 71 -25.69 14.31 7.52
C GLU A 71 -25.01 15.66 7.30
N LEU A 72 -23.68 15.66 7.20
CA LEU A 72 -22.91 16.40 6.20
C LEU A 72 -21.42 16.13 6.47
N MET A 73 -20.92 15.00 5.96
CA MET A 73 -19.48 14.79 5.82
C MET A 73 -19.18 14.20 4.45
N THR A 74 -18.28 14.87 3.75
CA THR A 74 -17.99 14.64 2.34
C THR A 74 -17.00 13.50 2.21
N GLN A 75 -17.50 12.29 1.94
CA GLN A 75 -16.64 11.22 1.44
C GLN A 75 -15.97 11.69 0.15
N ASP A 76 -14.64 11.50 0.04
CA ASP A 76 -13.92 11.81 -1.18
C ASP A 76 -14.49 11.00 -2.37
N GLU A 77 -14.67 11.68 -3.51
CA GLU A 77 -15.35 11.12 -4.68
C GLU A 77 -14.69 9.82 -5.19
N VAL A 78 -13.37 9.65 -4.98
CA VAL A 78 -12.62 8.47 -5.42
C VAL A 78 -13.00 7.21 -4.63
N TYR A 79 -13.57 7.35 -3.43
CA TYR A 79 -13.98 6.22 -2.58
C TYR A 79 -15.49 5.98 -2.55
N ARG A 80 -16.28 6.90 -3.10
CA ARG A 80 -17.74 6.74 -3.24
C ARG A 80 -18.06 5.40 -3.91
N ASP A 81 -19.02 4.67 -3.35
CA ASP A 81 -19.49 3.34 -3.78
C ASP A 81 -18.45 2.19 -3.72
N ARG A 82 -17.18 2.50 -3.44
CA ARG A 82 -16.09 1.52 -3.33
C ARG A 82 -15.88 1.03 -1.91
N THR A 83 -16.39 1.73 -0.90
CA THR A 83 -16.16 1.40 0.51
C THR A 83 -17.41 0.91 1.22
N LYS A 84 -17.26 -0.03 2.15
CA LYS A 84 -18.34 -0.46 3.06
C LYS A 84 -17.76 -0.85 4.43
N MET A 85 -18.52 -0.60 5.50
CA MET A 85 -18.27 -1.14 6.85
C MET A 85 -19.36 -2.13 7.24
N ASN A 86 -19.15 -2.86 8.33
CA ASN A 86 -20.15 -3.77 8.90
C ASN A 86 -21.40 -2.99 9.33
N GLU A 87 -22.60 -3.50 9.03
CA GLU A 87 -23.87 -2.86 9.41
C GLU A 87 -24.10 -2.91 10.94
N ASP A 88 -23.61 -3.97 11.59
CA ASP A 88 -23.69 -4.16 13.04
C ASP A 88 -22.39 -3.75 13.77
N LEU A 89 -21.64 -2.79 13.23
CA LEU A 89 -20.29 -2.46 13.71
C LEU A 89 -20.24 -2.04 15.19
N LEU A 90 -21.26 -1.33 15.69
CA LEU A 90 -21.30 -0.88 17.09
C LEU A 90 -21.44 -2.05 18.08
N ARG A 91 -22.22 -3.06 17.69
CA ARG A 91 -22.46 -4.27 18.49
C ARG A 91 -21.29 -5.22 18.43
N THR A 92 -20.74 -5.43 17.24
CA THR A 92 -19.66 -6.42 17.03
C THR A 92 -18.29 -5.88 17.44
N GLY A 93 -18.09 -4.56 17.35
CA GLY A 93 -16.78 -3.92 17.50
C GLY A 93 -15.88 -4.11 16.27
N ASP A 94 -16.40 -4.71 15.17
CA ASP A 94 -15.71 -4.84 13.90
C ASP A 94 -15.93 -3.59 13.06
N LEU A 95 -14.92 -2.73 13.06
CA LEU A 95 -14.88 -1.44 12.39
C LEU A 95 -14.03 -1.52 11.11
N SER A 96 -13.85 -2.73 10.58
CA SER A 96 -13.01 -2.94 9.40
C SER A 96 -13.64 -2.28 8.16
N LEU A 97 -12.77 -1.72 7.31
CA LEU A 97 -13.19 -1.13 6.04
C LEU A 97 -13.00 -2.12 4.90
N THR A 98 -14.07 -2.41 4.18
CA THR A 98 -13.99 -3.12 2.90
C THR A 98 -13.81 -2.12 1.77
N LEU A 99 -12.68 -2.19 1.05
CA LEU A 99 -12.41 -1.42 -0.17
C LEU A 99 -12.56 -2.32 -1.40
N LYS A 100 -13.47 -1.98 -2.30
CA LYS A 100 -13.76 -2.70 -3.55
C LYS A 100 -12.85 -2.25 -4.68
N HIS A 101 -12.45 -3.21 -5.50
CA HIS A 101 -11.61 -3.03 -6.68
C HIS A 101 -10.35 -2.18 -6.37
N PRO A 102 -9.48 -2.63 -5.45
CA PRO A 102 -8.24 -1.91 -5.14
C PRO A 102 -7.32 -1.83 -6.37
N THR A 103 -6.77 -0.65 -6.59
CA THR A 103 -5.81 -0.30 -7.64
C THR A 103 -4.48 0.10 -7.02
N VAL A 104 -3.40 0.17 -7.81
CA VAL A 104 -2.09 0.61 -7.29
C VAL A 104 -2.15 1.99 -6.61
N LYS A 105 -3.06 2.87 -7.04
CA LYS A 105 -3.28 4.22 -6.46
C LYS A 105 -3.87 4.19 -5.04
N ASP A 106 -4.51 3.09 -4.66
CA ASP A 106 -5.04 2.89 -3.32
C ASP A 106 -3.93 2.48 -2.32
N THR A 107 -2.70 2.24 -2.77
CA THR A 107 -1.55 2.03 -1.87
C THR A 107 -1.33 3.28 -1.02
N GLY A 108 -1.26 3.13 0.31
CA GLY A 108 -1.16 4.26 1.22
C GLY A 108 -1.31 3.92 2.70
N ARG A 109 -1.35 4.98 3.52
CA ARG A 109 -1.52 4.86 4.98
C ARG A 109 -2.91 5.31 5.38
N TYR A 110 -3.70 4.34 5.80
CA TYR A 110 -5.06 4.49 6.28
C TYR A 110 -5.08 4.57 7.81
N ILE A 111 -5.99 5.37 8.33
CA ILE A 111 -6.17 5.59 9.76
C ILE A 111 -7.64 5.38 10.09
N CYS A 112 -7.93 4.46 10.99
CA CYS A 112 -9.23 4.28 11.62
C CYS A 112 -9.24 5.09 12.92
N THR A 113 -10.13 6.08 13.03
CA THR A 113 -10.34 6.90 14.22
C THR A 113 -11.70 6.60 14.81
N ILE A 114 -11.75 6.28 16.09
CA ILE A 114 -12.97 5.92 16.81
C ILE A 114 -13.20 6.99 17.88
N TYR A 115 -14.29 7.74 17.73
CA TYR A 115 -14.73 8.73 18.69
C TYR A 115 -15.82 8.10 19.55
N ARG A 116 -15.55 7.90 20.85
CA ARG A 116 -16.51 7.34 21.82
C ARG A 116 -16.45 8.11 23.12
N ASP A 117 -17.58 8.62 23.61
CA ASP A 117 -17.66 9.42 24.85
C ASP A 117 -16.57 10.51 24.97
N LYS A 118 -15.51 10.22 25.74
CA LYS A 118 -14.35 11.10 26.02
C LYS A 118 -13.02 10.54 25.51
N ASP A 119 -13.06 9.38 24.86
CA ASP A 119 -11.90 8.66 24.36
C ASP A 119 -11.84 8.75 22.83
N ILE A 120 -10.62 8.92 22.33
CA ILE A 120 -10.32 8.80 20.91
C ILE A 120 -9.31 7.67 20.75
N LEU A 121 -9.70 6.65 19.99
CA LEU A 121 -8.82 5.55 19.63
C LEU A 121 -8.41 5.66 18.18
N THR A 122 -7.18 5.26 17.87
CA THR A 122 -6.65 5.32 16.52
C THR A 122 -5.90 4.04 16.17
N GLN A 123 -6.19 3.48 15.00
CA GLN A 123 -5.46 2.35 14.45
C GLN A 123 -4.95 2.67 13.04
N LYS A 124 -3.65 2.43 12.82
CA LYS A 124 -2.98 2.68 11.54
C LYS A 124 -2.88 1.40 10.73
N VAL A 125 -3.23 1.49 9.45
CA VAL A 125 -3.14 0.39 8.49
C VAL A 125 -2.40 0.86 7.24
N VAL A 126 -1.41 0.11 6.80
CA VAL A 126 -0.71 0.33 5.54
C VAL A 126 -1.23 -0.66 4.50
N LEU A 127 -1.84 -0.14 3.44
CA LEU A 127 -2.28 -0.93 2.30
C LEU A 127 -1.22 -0.91 1.21
N GLN A 128 -0.82 -2.08 0.73
CA GLN A 128 0.06 -2.27 -0.41
C GLN A 128 -0.69 -3.00 -1.53
N VAL A 129 -0.95 -2.31 -2.64
CA VAL A 129 -1.59 -2.91 -3.83
C VAL A 129 -0.53 -3.21 -4.88
N LYS A 130 -0.25 -4.49 -5.11
CA LYS A 130 0.72 -4.94 -6.10
C LYS A 130 0.10 -5.00 -7.48
N GLY A 131 0.59 -4.18 -8.40
CA GLY A 131 0.14 -4.15 -9.80
C GLY A 131 0.45 -5.44 -10.56
N GLN A 132 -0.24 -5.66 -11.67
CA GLN A 132 0.11 -6.74 -12.59
C GLN A 132 1.24 -6.29 -13.52
N CYS A 133 2.34 -7.05 -13.53
CA CYS A 133 3.37 -6.86 -14.55
C CYS A 133 2.85 -7.36 -15.89
N CYS A 134 2.56 -6.46 -16.83
CA CYS A 134 2.37 -6.88 -18.21
C CYS A 134 3.72 -7.41 -18.72
N LYS A 135 3.82 -8.73 -18.91
CA LYS A 135 4.91 -9.28 -19.73
C LYS A 135 4.72 -8.71 -21.13
N LEU A 136 5.50 -7.69 -21.49
CA LEU A 136 5.60 -7.29 -22.88
C LEU A 136 6.23 -8.48 -23.61
N ARG A 137 5.41 -9.31 -24.27
CA ARG A 137 5.91 -10.31 -25.23
C ARG A 137 6.36 -9.51 -26.45
N SER A 138 7.55 -8.93 -26.41
CA SER A 138 8.26 -8.65 -27.64
C SER A 138 8.69 -9.99 -28.21
N GLU A 139 8.14 -10.40 -29.35
CA GLU A 139 8.93 -11.21 -30.27
C GLU A 139 10.10 -10.32 -30.70
N VAL A 140 11.17 -10.34 -29.92
CA VAL A 140 12.48 -9.90 -30.42
C VAL A 140 12.92 -11.02 -31.34
N SER A 141 12.63 -10.91 -32.63
CA SER A 141 13.33 -11.69 -33.63
C SER A 141 14.80 -11.27 -33.56
N PHE A 142 15.62 -12.13 -32.95
CA PHE A 142 17.07 -11.99 -32.95
C PHE A 142 17.55 -12.08 -34.40
N LEU A 143 17.90 -10.94 -35.01
CA LEU A 143 18.90 -10.95 -36.07
C LEU A 143 20.25 -10.98 -35.37
N ASP A 144 20.75 -12.21 -35.22
CA ASP A 144 22.15 -12.48 -34.98
C ASP A 144 22.97 -11.91 -36.15
N THR A 145 23.70 -10.83 -35.90
CA THR A 145 24.92 -10.52 -36.64
C THR A 145 25.99 -10.18 -35.62
N GLY A 146 26.84 -11.16 -35.35
CA GLY A 146 27.98 -11.02 -34.45
C GLY A 146 29.00 -9.96 -34.89
N HIS A 147 29.69 -9.46 -33.87
CA HIS A 147 31.07 -8.99 -33.86
C HIS A 147 31.39 -7.57 -34.37
N ARG A 148 31.72 -6.66 -33.41
CA ARG A 148 33.08 -6.11 -33.18
C ARG A 148 33.09 -4.60 -32.85
N SER A 149 33.13 -4.26 -31.56
CA SER A 149 33.86 -3.09 -31.04
C SER A 149 33.94 -3.07 -29.49
N GLU A 150 34.50 -4.13 -28.89
CA GLU A 150 34.99 -4.05 -27.51
C GLU A 150 36.42 -3.49 -27.47
N ILE A 151 36.63 -2.20 -27.75
CA ILE A 151 37.85 -1.50 -27.33
C ILE A 151 37.50 -0.03 -27.10
N PHE A 152 36.95 0.34 -25.94
CA PHE A 152 37.25 1.69 -25.41
C PHE A 152 37.04 1.95 -23.91
N PHE A 153 36.28 1.16 -23.14
CA PHE A 153 35.97 1.55 -21.75
C PHE A 153 36.47 0.57 -20.67
N MET A 154 37.74 0.16 -20.76
CA MET A 154 38.38 -0.72 -19.76
C MET A 154 39.57 -0.11 -19.01
N LEU A 155 39.83 1.20 -19.09
CA LEU A 155 40.90 1.81 -18.30
C LEU A 155 40.46 3.15 -17.68
N LEU A 156 40.43 3.15 -16.34
CA LEU A 156 40.45 4.31 -15.41
C LEU A 156 39.14 4.76 -14.68
N HIS A 157 38.54 3.88 -13.85
CA HIS A 157 38.28 4.10 -12.41
C HIS A 157 37.52 2.90 -11.80
N ARG A 158 38.25 1.88 -11.33
CA ARG A 158 37.72 0.60 -10.83
C ARG A 158 36.96 0.67 -9.48
N THR A 159 36.67 1.85 -8.94
CA THR A 159 36.00 2.00 -7.64
C THR A 159 34.61 2.62 -7.72
N ILE A 160 34.20 3.22 -8.84
CA ILE A 160 32.91 3.94 -8.94
C ILE A 160 31.79 3.06 -9.56
N SER A 161 32.10 2.16 -10.49
CA SER A 161 31.06 1.34 -11.16
C SER A 161 30.34 0.35 -10.23
N ILE A 162 30.97 -0.10 -9.13
CA ILE A 162 30.32 -0.99 -8.16
C ILE A 162 29.28 -0.21 -7.33
N LEU A 163 29.54 1.06 -7.02
CA LEU A 163 28.58 1.91 -6.30
C LEU A 163 27.39 2.32 -7.17
N VAL A 164 27.61 2.59 -8.46
CA VAL A 164 26.51 2.93 -9.39
C VAL A 164 25.60 1.72 -9.62
N SER A 165 26.16 0.50 -9.72
CA SER A 165 25.34 -0.72 -9.83
C SER A 165 24.51 -0.99 -8.56
N ALA A 166 25.06 -0.74 -7.37
CA ALA A 166 24.35 -0.94 -6.10
C ALA A 166 23.31 0.17 -5.78
N HIS A 167 23.52 1.40 -6.25
CA HIS A 167 22.54 2.48 -6.08
C HIS A 167 21.38 2.40 -7.09
N PHE A 168 21.63 1.86 -8.29
CA PHE A 168 20.58 1.72 -9.32
C PHE A 168 19.74 0.44 -9.21
N SER A 169 20.27 -0.63 -8.62
CA SER A 169 19.48 -1.85 -8.37
C SER A 169 18.35 -1.63 -7.34
N ASN A 170 18.49 -0.65 -6.45
CA ASN A 170 17.44 -0.25 -5.50
C ASN A 170 16.43 0.78 -6.08
N LEU A 171 16.70 1.36 -7.27
CA LEU A 171 15.82 2.37 -7.89
C LEU A 171 14.94 1.79 -9.00
N PHE A 172 15.23 0.57 -9.46
CA PHE A 172 14.46 -0.16 -10.48
C PHE A 172 14.14 -1.58 -10.00
N SER A 173 13.58 -1.70 -8.79
CA SER A 173 12.82 -2.91 -8.46
C SER A 173 11.38 -2.69 -8.93
N PRO A 174 10.90 -3.34 -10.00
CA PRO A 174 9.47 -3.31 -10.26
C PRO A 174 8.80 -4.06 -9.10
N LEU A 175 7.83 -3.41 -8.46
CA LEU A 175 7.00 -3.93 -7.38
C LEU A 175 6.11 -5.05 -7.94
N CYS A 176 6.70 -6.19 -8.27
CA CYS A 176 6.10 -7.25 -9.06
C CYS A 176 6.34 -8.59 -8.37
N ASP A 177 5.34 -9.06 -7.63
CA ASP A 177 5.30 -10.46 -7.24
C ASP A 177 4.76 -11.27 -8.43
N THR A 178 5.60 -12.03 -9.12
CA THR A 178 5.14 -12.99 -10.12
C THR A 178 4.60 -14.26 -9.44
N PRO A 179 3.37 -14.71 -9.72
CA PRO A 179 2.95 -16.06 -9.37
C PRO A 179 3.63 -17.06 -10.32
N ALA A 180 4.15 -18.15 -9.77
CA ALA A 180 4.54 -19.32 -10.56
C ALA A 180 3.27 -20.04 -11.01
N GLY A 181 2.95 -19.94 -12.31
CA GLY A 181 1.90 -20.74 -12.95
C GLY A 181 0.53 -20.08 -13.01
N ASP A 182 0.34 -19.17 -13.97
CA ASP A 182 -0.76 -19.25 -14.94
C ASP A 182 -0.52 -18.19 -16.03
N GLN A 183 -0.56 -18.57 -17.30
CA GLN A 183 -0.22 -17.72 -18.45
C GLN A 183 -1.48 -17.32 -19.22
N THR A 184 -2.39 -16.57 -18.62
CA THR A 184 -3.46 -15.91 -19.38
C THR A 184 -3.96 -14.66 -18.67
N LEU A 185 -3.32 -13.52 -18.96
CA LEU A 185 -3.90 -12.19 -18.81
C LEU A 185 -3.41 -11.34 -19.98
N VAL A 186 -4.29 -11.12 -20.95
CA VAL A 186 -4.05 -10.27 -22.13
C VAL A 186 -4.12 -8.81 -21.67
N CYS A 187 -2.96 -8.17 -21.55
CA CYS A 187 -2.86 -6.73 -21.34
C CYS A 187 -3.06 -6.03 -22.69
N GLY A 188 -4.03 -5.11 -22.77
CA GLY A 188 -4.57 -4.56 -24.02
C GLY A 188 -3.53 -3.96 -24.97
N SER A 189 -3.70 -4.24 -26.27
CA SER A 189 -2.91 -3.63 -27.34
C SER A 189 -3.09 -2.12 -27.36
N ILE A 190 -2.01 -1.37 -27.09
CA ILE A 190 -1.94 0.05 -27.47
C ILE A 190 -1.92 0.09 -29.01
N LYS A 191 -3.07 0.37 -29.64
CA LYS A 191 -3.09 0.83 -31.03
C LYS A 191 -2.41 2.19 -31.06
N ARG A 192 -1.16 2.24 -31.54
CA ARG A 192 -0.56 3.50 -32.01
C ARG A 192 -1.41 3.99 -33.18
N ASN A 193 -2.19 5.04 -32.97
CA ASN A 193 -2.74 5.82 -34.06
C ASN A 193 -1.56 6.44 -34.82
N SER A 194 -1.37 6.00 -36.07
CA SER A 194 -0.54 6.72 -37.03
C SER A 194 -1.31 7.99 -37.38
N VAL A 195 -0.85 9.15 -36.91
CA VAL A 195 -1.24 10.43 -37.49
C VAL A 195 -0.33 10.62 -38.69
N ASN A 196 -0.87 10.41 -39.90
CA ASN A 196 -0.23 10.86 -41.12
C ASN A 196 -0.46 12.36 -41.26
N LEU A 197 0.62 13.13 -41.35
CA LEU A 197 0.71 14.42 -42.04
C LEU A 197 2.13 14.54 -42.62
#